data_AF-A0A936GQ79-F1
#
_entry.id   AF-A0A936GQ79-F1
#
_cell.length_a   1.000
_cell.length_b   1.000
_cell.length_c   1.000
_cell.angle_alpha   90.00
_cell.angle_beta   90.00
_cell.angle_gamma   90.00
#
_symmetry.space_group_name_H-M   'P 1'
#
loop_
_entity.id
_entity.type
_entity.pdbx_description
1 polymer ?
#
loop_
_entity_poly.entity_id
_entity_poly.type
_entity_poly.pdbx_seq_one_letter_code
_entity_poly.pdbx_strand_id
1 'polypeptide(L)'
;MTSIHDALDKAIQNAELEQAQSSLKNIYRDQIVPGYGVYHKIDQDLMRERRIVSLHNNNPEFEAFRMLRTKILKQLRDNNWNSFAVTAPTQGVGKSTVSVNLAIAMALDLNQSILLVDLDLKYPKVHWYFGLENESGLRDYFLSDKPLSEILINPGIDRLTILPGRGQAIGSSEILSGPRMKTLMNEISSRNQSRIIIFDLPPVLATDDVLATTDYYDAVLLVVEEGKTQPEELKKTLKLLSGKNLLGTVLNKSQNPPEHKSY
;
A
#
# COMPACT_ATOMS: atom_id res chain seq x y z
N MET A 1 -27.71 -30.20 -42.09
CA MET A 1 -26.23 -30.34 -42.04
C MET A 1 -25.59 -28.96 -41.89
N THR A 2 -25.94 -28.26 -40.81
CA THR A 2 -25.21 -27.06 -40.34
C THR A 2 -23.98 -27.63 -39.65
N SER A 3 -22.98 -27.86 -40.50
CA SER A 3 -22.01 -28.93 -40.30
C SER A 3 -20.92 -28.48 -39.34
N ILE A 4 -20.24 -29.47 -38.79
CA ILE A 4 -19.04 -29.43 -37.94
C ILE A 4 -18.07 -28.26 -38.24
N HIS A 5 -18.07 -27.73 -39.47
CA HIS A 5 -17.35 -26.54 -39.89
C HIS A 5 -17.61 -25.29 -39.04
N ASP A 6 -18.87 -24.93 -38.75
CA ASP A 6 -19.20 -23.71 -38.00
C ASP A 6 -18.73 -23.79 -36.53
N ALA A 7 -18.70 -25.00 -35.97
CA ALA A 7 -18.20 -25.26 -34.63
C ALA A 7 -16.66 -25.21 -34.57
N LEU A 8 -15.99 -25.68 -35.64
CA LEU A 8 -14.54 -25.63 -35.76
C LEU A 8 -14.05 -24.18 -35.89
N ASP A 9 -14.71 -23.38 -36.72
CA ASP A 9 -14.34 -21.98 -36.95
C ASP A 9 -14.50 -21.12 -35.68
N LYS A 10 -15.55 -21.38 -34.88
CA LYS A 10 -15.70 -20.74 -33.55
C LYS A 10 -14.64 -21.18 -32.55
N ALA A 11 -14.22 -22.44 -32.57
CA ALA A 11 -13.19 -22.94 -31.67
C ALA A 11 -11.81 -22.33 -32.00
N ILE A 12 -11.50 -22.19 -33.29
CA ILE A 12 -10.26 -21.54 -33.76
C ILE A 12 -10.28 -20.06 -33.37
N GLN A 13 -11.38 -19.35 -33.61
CA GLN A 13 -11.49 -17.92 -33.29
C GLN A 13 -11.38 -17.65 -31.77
N ASN A 14 -11.93 -18.53 -30.94
CA ASN A 14 -11.77 -18.45 -29.48
C ASN A 14 -10.33 -18.73 -29.03
N ALA A 15 -9.67 -19.73 -29.60
CA ALA A 15 -8.27 -20.03 -29.30
C ALA A 15 -7.33 -18.89 -29.71
N GLU A 16 -7.57 -18.27 -30.87
CA GLU A 16 -6.84 -17.09 -31.35
C GLU A 16 -7.09 -15.86 -30.46
N LEU A 17 -8.33 -15.66 -29.99
CA LEU A 17 -8.67 -14.61 -29.03
C LEU A 17 -7.98 -14.81 -27.68
N GLU A 18 -7.96 -16.03 -27.15
CA GLU A 18 -7.26 -16.37 -25.90
C GLU A 18 -5.74 -16.17 -26.05
N GLN A 19 -5.16 -16.57 -27.18
CA GLN A 19 -3.74 -16.41 -27.47
C GLN A 19 -3.36 -14.93 -27.69
N ALA A 20 -4.22 -14.14 -28.33
CA ALA A 20 -4.05 -12.69 -28.48
C ALA A 20 -4.18 -11.97 -27.13
N GLN A 21 -5.12 -12.36 -26.28
CA GLN A 21 -5.27 -11.82 -24.92
C GLN A 21 -4.09 -12.17 -24.01
N SER A 22 -3.56 -13.40 -24.12
CA SER A 22 -2.34 -13.82 -23.42
C SER A 22 -1.11 -13.03 -23.90
N SER A 23 -0.98 -12.82 -25.22
CA SER A 23 0.09 -12.02 -25.81
C SER A 23 0.01 -10.56 -25.39
N LEU A 24 -1.19 -9.97 -25.36
CA LEU A 24 -1.42 -8.62 -24.86
C LEU A 24 -1.12 -8.50 -23.36
N LYS A 25 -1.51 -9.48 -22.53
CA LYS A 25 -1.16 -9.53 -21.10
C LYS A 25 0.36 -9.51 -20.89
N ASN A 26 1.12 -10.25 -21.69
CA ASN A 26 2.58 -10.26 -21.61
C ASN A 26 3.18 -8.91 -22.07
N ILE A 27 2.63 -8.30 -23.12
CA ILE A 27 3.05 -6.96 -23.58
C ILE A 27 2.83 -5.90 -22.50
N TYR A 28 1.72 -5.94 -21.74
CA TYR A 28 1.48 -5.00 -20.64
C TYR A 28 2.34 -5.27 -19.40
N ARG A 29 2.70 -6.55 -19.14
CA ARG A 29 3.53 -6.93 -17.99
C ARG A 29 4.97 -6.39 -18.10
N ASP A 30 5.47 -6.28 -19.33
CA ASP A 30 6.85 -5.85 -19.62
C ASP A 30 6.97 -4.35 -19.93
N GLN A 31 5.87 -3.58 -19.90
CA GLN A 31 5.93 -2.14 -20.12
C GLN A 31 6.35 -1.40 -18.84
N ILE A 32 7.58 -0.87 -18.86
CA ILE A 32 7.97 0.23 -17.99
C ILE A 32 7.13 1.44 -18.39
N VAL A 33 6.21 1.87 -17.52
CA VAL A 33 5.44 3.10 -17.79
C VAL A 33 6.43 4.26 -17.77
N PRO A 34 6.51 5.12 -18.80
CA PRO A 34 7.47 6.22 -18.83
C PRO A 34 7.35 7.07 -17.56
N GLY A 35 8.39 7.05 -16.72
CA GLY A 35 8.43 7.75 -15.43
C GLY A 35 8.14 6.90 -14.18
N TYR A 36 7.55 5.69 -14.28
CA TYR A 36 7.17 4.88 -13.12
C TYR A 36 7.14 3.36 -13.41
N GLY A 37 8.19 2.65 -12.99
CA GLY A 37 8.09 1.25 -12.51
C GLY A 37 7.67 0.15 -13.49
N VAL A 38 7.51 -1.05 -12.95
CA VAL A 38 6.91 -2.24 -13.57
C VAL A 38 5.39 -2.15 -13.51
N TYR A 39 4.66 -2.54 -14.56
CA TYR A 39 3.21 -2.61 -14.54
C TYR A 39 2.71 -4.01 -14.16
N HIS A 40 1.82 -4.11 -13.18
CA HIS A 40 1.19 -5.36 -12.77
C HIS A 40 -0.32 -5.16 -12.64
N LYS A 41 -1.11 -5.81 -13.49
CA LYS A 41 -2.57 -5.71 -13.43
C LYS A 41 -3.12 -6.54 -12.27
N ILE A 42 -3.76 -5.89 -11.31
CA ILE A 42 -4.45 -6.57 -10.20
C ILE A 42 -5.63 -7.43 -10.66
N ASP A 43 -5.87 -8.50 -9.89
CA ASP A 43 -7.09 -9.30 -9.93
C ASP A 43 -8.13 -8.70 -8.97
N GLN A 44 -9.29 -8.28 -9.50
CA GLN A 44 -10.31 -7.62 -8.69
C GLN A 44 -10.99 -8.55 -7.69
N ASP A 45 -11.18 -9.83 -8.04
CA ASP A 45 -11.83 -10.79 -7.14
C ASP A 45 -10.92 -11.09 -5.96
N LEU A 46 -9.62 -11.27 -6.23
CA LEU A 46 -8.59 -11.41 -5.21
C LEU A 46 -8.54 -10.21 -4.27
N MET A 47 -8.58 -8.99 -4.81
CA MET A 47 -8.59 -7.76 -4.01
C MET A 47 -9.81 -7.71 -3.08
N ARG A 48 -10.99 -8.11 -3.59
CA ARG A 48 -12.21 -8.19 -2.80
C ARG A 48 -12.11 -9.23 -1.68
N GLU A 49 -11.63 -10.44 -1.97
CA GLU A 49 -11.39 -11.48 -0.97
C GLU A 49 -10.43 -11.03 0.13
N ARG A 50 -9.44 -10.22 -0.23
CA ARG A 50 -8.43 -9.66 0.68
C ARG A 50 -8.89 -8.37 1.37
N ARG A 51 -10.19 -8.05 1.33
CA ARG A 51 -10.84 -6.89 1.98
C ARG A 51 -10.34 -5.54 1.49
N ILE A 52 -10.03 -5.44 0.20
CA ILE A 52 -9.80 -4.15 -0.44
C ILE A 52 -11.14 -3.62 -0.97
N VAL A 53 -11.74 -2.74 -0.19
CA VAL A 53 -13.06 -2.18 -0.45
C VAL A 53 -13.00 -0.91 -1.31
N SER A 54 -11.83 -0.27 -1.37
CA SER A 54 -11.67 1.05 -1.99
C SER A 54 -11.66 1.06 -3.52
N LEU A 55 -11.78 -0.11 -4.15
CA LEU A 55 -11.92 -0.26 -5.60
C LEU A 55 -13.38 -0.15 -6.08
N HIS A 56 -14.36 -0.15 -5.18
CA HIS A 56 -15.76 -0.24 -5.52
C HIS A 56 -16.55 0.92 -4.92
N ASN A 57 -17.11 1.78 -5.78
CA ASN A 57 -17.79 3.01 -5.40
C ASN A 57 -19.10 2.83 -4.59
N ASN A 58 -19.61 1.61 -4.45
CA ASN A 58 -20.91 1.31 -3.82
C ASN A 58 -20.80 0.53 -2.50
N ASN A 59 -19.66 0.60 -1.82
CA ASN A 59 -19.47 -0.06 -0.52
C ASN A 59 -19.52 0.96 0.64
N PRO A 60 -20.40 0.81 1.66
CA PRO A 60 -20.39 1.64 2.86
C PRO A 60 -19.02 1.74 3.56
N GLU A 61 -18.23 0.67 3.55
CA GLU A 61 -16.87 0.68 4.12
C GLU A 61 -15.92 1.59 3.32
N PHE A 62 -16.17 1.79 2.03
CA PHE A 62 -15.39 2.73 1.22
C PHE A 62 -15.64 4.19 1.64
N GLU A 63 -16.85 4.55 2.08
CA GLU A 63 -17.15 5.89 2.59
C GLU A 63 -16.26 6.28 3.76
N ALA A 64 -15.98 5.33 4.66
CA ALA A 64 -15.06 5.56 5.78
C ALA A 64 -13.66 5.93 5.29
N PHE A 65 -13.15 5.26 4.25
CA PHE A 65 -11.86 5.60 3.63
C PHE A 65 -11.90 6.91 2.87
N ARG A 66 -13.02 7.28 2.22
CA ARG A 66 -13.18 8.61 1.58
C ARG A 66 -13.17 9.74 2.59
N MET A 67 -13.83 9.56 3.72
CA MET A 67 -13.80 10.52 4.83
C MET A 67 -12.39 10.61 5.43
N LEU A 68 -11.76 9.46 5.71
CA LEU A 68 -10.40 9.40 6.26
C LEU A 68 -9.40 10.10 5.34
N ARG A 69 -9.43 9.79 4.04
CA ARG A 69 -8.66 10.49 2.99
C ARG A 69 -8.85 12.00 3.08
N THR A 70 -10.09 12.48 3.12
CA THR A 70 -10.38 13.91 3.10
C THR A 70 -9.77 14.62 4.31
N LYS A 71 -9.87 13.99 5.50
CA LYS A 71 -9.26 14.52 6.74
C LYS A 71 -7.74 14.53 6.66
N ILE A 72 -7.12 13.44 6.19
CA ILE A 72 -5.66 13.33 6.08
C ILE A 72 -5.12 14.33 5.05
N LEU A 73 -5.69 14.39 3.84
CA LEU A 73 -5.26 15.33 2.80
C LEU A 73 -5.35 16.79 3.26
N LYS A 74 -6.36 17.14 4.06
CA LYS A 74 -6.44 18.47 4.66
C LYS A 74 -5.26 18.72 5.60
N GLN A 75 -5.00 17.82 6.54
CA GLN A 75 -3.89 17.98 7.49
C GLN A 75 -2.52 18.01 6.80
N LEU A 76 -2.30 17.16 5.78
CA LEU A 76 -1.05 17.17 5.01
C LEU A 76 -0.83 18.53 4.34
N ARG A 77 -1.85 19.11 3.71
CA ARG A 77 -1.76 20.46 3.12
C ARG A 77 -1.53 21.54 4.17
N ASP A 78 -2.29 21.53 5.26
CA ASP A 78 -2.22 22.56 6.30
C ASP A 78 -0.82 22.62 6.96
N ASN A 79 -0.10 21.50 7.00
CA ASN A 79 1.24 21.40 7.58
C ASN A 79 2.38 21.33 6.54
N ASN A 80 2.07 21.42 5.25
CA ASN A 80 3.03 21.22 4.16
C ASN A 80 3.80 19.87 4.27
N TRP A 81 3.07 18.81 4.63
CA TRP A 81 3.58 17.44 4.69
C TRP A 81 3.22 16.68 3.41
N ASN A 82 4.07 15.73 3.03
CA ASN A 82 3.83 14.83 1.91
C ASN A 82 4.07 13.36 2.29
N SER A 83 4.30 13.05 3.57
CA SER A 83 4.58 11.69 3.98
C SER A 83 3.95 11.34 5.33
N PHE A 84 3.48 10.11 5.47
CA PHE A 84 3.03 9.62 6.77
C PHE A 84 3.19 8.11 6.88
N ALA A 85 3.39 7.64 8.11
CA ALA A 85 3.41 6.23 8.44
C ALA A 85 2.05 5.76 8.94
N VAL A 86 1.72 4.51 8.65
CA VAL A 86 0.60 3.78 9.24
C VAL A 86 1.19 2.67 10.11
N THR A 87 0.84 2.68 11.39
CA THR A 87 1.28 1.66 12.35
C THR A 87 0.15 1.33 13.33
N ALA A 88 0.39 0.39 14.24
CA ALA A 88 -0.53 -0.03 15.30
C ALA A 88 0.26 -0.35 16.57
N PRO A 89 -0.38 -0.38 17.76
CA PRO A 89 0.27 -0.84 18.97
C PRO A 89 0.80 -2.28 18.85
N THR A 90 -0.02 -3.19 18.31
CA THR A 90 0.23 -4.63 18.28
C THR A 90 -0.10 -5.26 16.93
N GLN A 91 0.31 -6.52 16.73
CA GLN A 91 0.05 -7.27 15.50
C GLN A 91 -1.44 -7.59 15.32
N GLY A 92 -1.85 -7.83 14.07
CA GLY A 92 -3.20 -8.32 13.77
C GLY A 92 -4.30 -7.26 13.75
N VAL A 93 -4.03 -6.03 14.20
CA VAL A 93 -4.97 -4.90 14.25
C VAL A 93 -5.53 -4.53 12.87
N GLY A 94 -4.79 -4.79 11.80
CA GLY A 94 -5.20 -4.52 10.41
C GLY A 94 -4.60 -3.28 9.79
N LYS A 95 -3.46 -2.79 10.32
CA LYS A 95 -2.69 -1.65 9.79
C LYS A 95 -2.50 -1.72 8.27
N SER A 96 -2.03 -2.84 7.73
CA SER A 96 -1.73 -3.00 6.30
C SER A 96 -2.99 -2.95 5.43
N THR A 97 -4.13 -3.49 5.92
CA THR A 97 -5.42 -3.34 5.24
C THR A 97 -5.83 -1.87 5.17
N VAL A 98 -5.63 -1.10 6.24
CA VAL A 98 -5.90 0.34 6.28
C VAL A 98 -4.96 1.09 5.35
N SER A 99 -3.65 0.80 5.39
CA SER A 99 -2.63 1.40 4.51
C SER A 99 -2.99 1.23 3.03
N VAL A 100 -3.33 0.00 2.63
CA VAL A 100 -3.67 -0.31 1.22
C VAL A 100 -4.97 0.37 0.78
N ASN A 101 -6.04 0.25 1.55
CA ASN A 101 -7.32 0.88 1.20
C ASN A 101 -7.21 2.41 1.16
N LEU A 102 -6.50 3.00 2.13
CA LEU A 102 -6.27 4.44 2.16
C LEU A 102 -5.43 4.90 0.96
N ALA A 103 -4.37 4.16 0.59
CA ALA A 103 -3.57 4.47 -0.59
C ALA A 103 -4.41 4.49 -1.88
N ILE A 104 -5.29 3.50 -2.04
CA ILE A 104 -6.22 3.43 -3.19
C ILE A 104 -7.20 4.60 -3.14
N ALA A 105 -7.84 4.85 -2.00
CA ALA A 105 -8.80 5.95 -1.85
C ALA A 105 -8.16 7.31 -2.16
N MET A 106 -6.91 7.53 -1.73
CA MET A 106 -6.13 8.72 -2.03
C MET A 106 -5.76 8.81 -3.51
N ALA A 107 -5.36 7.73 -4.16
CA ALA A 107 -5.00 7.70 -5.58
C ALA A 107 -6.20 7.98 -6.50
N LEU A 108 -7.43 7.68 -6.05
CA LEU A 108 -8.66 8.05 -6.74
C LEU A 108 -8.93 9.56 -6.75
N ASP A 109 -8.25 10.36 -5.93
CA ASP A 109 -8.23 11.82 -6.09
C ASP A 109 -7.34 12.20 -7.29
N LEU A 110 -7.90 12.93 -8.25
CA LEU A 110 -7.22 13.29 -9.50
C LEU A 110 -5.99 14.16 -9.29
N ASN A 111 -5.90 14.87 -8.16
CA ASN A 111 -4.83 15.81 -7.86
C ASN A 111 -3.69 15.19 -7.04
N GLN A 112 -3.72 13.89 -6.76
CA GLN A 112 -2.78 13.24 -5.86
C GLN A 112 -2.06 12.08 -6.55
N SER A 113 -0.74 12.04 -6.40
CA SER A 113 0.08 10.87 -6.74
C SER A 113 0.53 10.19 -5.45
N ILE A 114 0.35 8.88 -5.36
CA ILE A 114 0.54 8.11 -4.12
C ILE A 114 1.63 7.07 -4.31
N LEU A 115 2.61 7.02 -3.39
CA LEU A 115 3.52 5.89 -3.20
C LEU A 115 3.11 5.14 -1.94
N LEU A 116 2.85 3.84 -2.04
CA LEU A 116 2.74 2.97 -0.87
C LEU A 116 4.03 2.17 -0.72
N VAL A 117 4.73 2.36 0.40
CA VAL A 117 5.97 1.64 0.72
C VAL A 117 5.70 0.68 1.88
N ASP A 118 6.03 -0.59 1.73
CA ASP A 118 5.93 -1.58 2.80
C ASP A 118 7.27 -1.66 3.54
N LEU A 119 7.35 -0.99 4.69
CA LEU A 119 8.52 -0.99 5.57
C LEU A 119 8.39 -1.96 6.75
N ASP A 120 7.36 -2.82 6.78
CA ASP A 120 7.30 -3.97 7.68
C ASP A 120 8.18 -5.09 7.13
N LEU A 121 9.50 -4.92 7.23
CA LEU A 121 10.46 -5.89 6.67
C LEU A 121 10.42 -7.25 7.38
N LYS A 122 9.87 -7.30 8.59
CA LYS A 122 9.75 -8.54 9.37
C LYS A 122 8.55 -9.39 8.93
N TYR A 123 7.43 -8.74 8.64
CA TYR A 123 6.20 -9.41 8.19
C TYR A 123 5.54 -8.62 7.05
N PRO A 124 6.19 -8.48 5.88
CA PRO A 124 5.67 -7.66 4.80
C PRO A 124 4.37 -8.26 4.27
N LYS A 125 3.39 -7.42 3.97
CA LYS A 125 2.06 -7.87 3.54
C LYS A 125 1.49 -7.12 2.36
N VAL A 126 2.04 -5.97 1.98
CA VAL A 126 1.48 -5.17 0.87
C VAL A 126 1.50 -5.96 -0.43
N HIS A 127 2.57 -6.71 -0.71
CA HIS A 127 2.65 -7.59 -1.88
C HIS A 127 1.50 -8.60 -1.93
N TRP A 128 1.13 -9.16 -0.77
CA TRP A 128 0.02 -10.10 -0.66
C TRP A 128 -1.32 -9.42 -0.85
N TYR A 129 -1.53 -8.11 -0.63
CA TYR A 129 -2.83 -7.53 -1.00
C TYR A 129 -2.98 -7.47 -2.52
N PHE A 130 -1.93 -7.02 -3.21
CA PHE A 130 -1.95 -6.72 -4.64
C PHE A 130 -1.65 -7.90 -5.58
N GLY A 131 -1.35 -9.10 -5.06
CA GLY A 131 -1.00 -10.26 -5.92
C GLY A 131 0.42 -10.18 -6.50
N LEU A 132 1.33 -9.51 -5.80
CA LEU A 132 2.69 -9.22 -6.26
C LEU A 132 3.71 -10.27 -5.79
N GLU A 133 3.28 -11.52 -5.58
CA GLU A 133 4.13 -12.59 -5.04
C GLU A 133 5.28 -12.97 -5.98
N ASN A 134 5.28 -12.55 -7.25
CA ASN A 134 6.38 -12.80 -8.19
C ASN A 134 7.19 -11.55 -8.54
N GLU A 135 6.78 -10.37 -8.09
CA GLU A 135 7.42 -9.10 -8.47
C GLU A 135 8.56 -8.74 -7.53
N SER A 136 9.53 -7.95 -8.01
CA SER A 136 10.67 -7.51 -7.19
C SER A 136 10.27 -6.43 -6.19
N GLY A 137 10.98 -6.33 -5.07
CA GLY A 137 10.68 -5.38 -4.00
C GLY A 137 11.91 -4.89 -3.25
N LEU A 138 11.68 -4.34 -2.04
CA LEU A 138 12.75 -3.82 -1.18
C LEU A 138 13.87 -4.84 -0.96
N ARG A 139 13.53 -6.12 -0.77
CA ARG A 139 14.55 -7.15 -0.55
C ARG A 139 15.50 -7.28 -1.73
N ASP A 140 15.00 -7.25 -2.96
CA ASP A 140 15.82 -7.34 -4.18
C ASP A 140 16.73 -6.11 -4.35
N TYR A 141 16.26 -4.93 -3.91
CA TYR A 141 17.10 -3.73 -3.81
C TYR A 141 18.30 -3.96 -2.89
N PHE A 142 18.11 -4.57 -1.72
CA PHE A 142 19.19 -4.75 -0.74
C PHE A 142 20.10 -5.95 -1.03
N LEU A 143 19.56 -7.03 -1.59
CA LEU A 143 20.31 -8.29 -1.78
C LEU A 143 20.86 -8.50 -3.19
N SER A 144 20.27 -7.86 -4.20
CA SER A 144 20.58 -8.13 -5.61
C SER A 144 20.89 -6.86 -6.40
N ASP A 145 21.11 -5.75 -5.70
CA ASP A 145 21.45 -4.44 -6.28
C ASP A 145 20.51 -3.97 -7.40
N LYS A 146 19.24 -4.42 -7.36
CA LYS A 146 18.25 -3.96 -8.34
C LYS A 146 18.00 -2.46 -8.17
N PRO A 147 17.94 -1.69 -9.27
CA PRO A 147 17.65 -0.27 -9.19
C PRO A 147 16.20 0.00 -8.75
N LEU A 148 15.95 1.16 -8.14
CA LEU A 148 14.61 1.54 -7.66
C LEU A 148 13.54 1.49 -8.76
N SER A 149 13.90 1.81 -10.01
CA SER A 149 12.98 1.77 -11.14
C SER A 149 12.41 0.38 -11.44
N GLU A 150 13.10 -0.70 -11.04
CA GLU A 150 12.68 -2.09 -11.30
C GLU A 150 11.83 -2.70 -10.17
N ILE A 151 11.75 -2.03 -9.02
CA ILE A 151 11.05 -2.52 -7.82
C ILE A 151 9.84 -1.64 -7.47
N LEU A 152 9.65 -0.53 -8.19
CA LEU A 152 8.44 0.27 -8.15
C LEU A 152 7.40 -0.38 -9.05
N ILE A 153 6.20 -0.62 -8.55
CA ILE A 153 5.15 -1.33 -9.28
C ILE A 153 3.88 -0.49 -9.36
N ASN A 154 3.35 -0.27 -10.56
CA ASN A 154 2.00 0.26 -10.75
C ASN A 154 1.01 -0.93 -10.78
N PRO A 155 0.04 -1.02 -9.85
CA PRO A 155 -0.90 -2.13 -9.77
C PRO A 155 -2.07 -2.06 -10.78
N GLY A 156 -1.97 -1.25 -11.83
CA GLY A 156 -3.11 -0.95 -12.71
C GLY A 156 -4.12 0.02 -12.11
N ILE A 157 -3.71 0.78 -11.08
CA ILE A 157 -4.51 1.85 -10.47
C ILE A 157 -3.81 3.16 -10.78
N ASP A 158 -4.52 4.09 -11.43
CA ASP A 158 -4.00 5.40 -11.78
C ASP A 158 -3.43 6.13 -10.56
N ARG A 159 -2.27 6.77 -10.76
CA ARG A 159 -1.58 7.58 -9.75
C ARG A 159 -1.14 6.81 -8.49
N LEU A 160 -1.24 5.48 -8.48
CA LEU A 160 -0.70 4.63 -7.42
C LEU A 160 0.57 3.91 -7.90
N THR A 161 1.61 3.93 -7.08
CA THR A 161 2.73 2.99 -7.21
C THR A 161 3.00 2.38 -5.85
N ILE A 162 3.54 1.18 -5.87
CA ILE A 162 3.85 0.39 -4.70
C ILE A 162 5.34 0.09 -4.73
N LEU A 163 5.99 0.22 -3.58
CA LEU A 163 7.29 -0.37 -3.32
C LEU A 163 7.06 -1.52 -2.33
N PRO A 164 6.88 -2.76 -2.80
CA PRO A 164 6.53 -3.86 -1.92
C PRO A 164 7.73 -4.33 -1.11
N GLY A 165 7.46 -4.76 0.12
CA GLY A 165 8.35 -5.58 0.91
C GLY A 165 8.13 -7.05 0.52
N ARG A 166 9.19 -7.85 0.50
CA ARG A 166 9.10 -9.29 0.23
C ARG A 166 10.11 -10.08 1.05
N GLY A 167 9.63 -11.17 1.62
CA GLY A 167 10.42 -12.03 2.49
C GLY A 167 10.74 -11.35 3.83
N GLN A 168 10.88 -12.17 4.86
CA GLN A 168 11.27 -11.68 6.18
C GLN A 168 12.76 -11.32 6.18
N ALA A 169 13.08 -10.11 6.61
CA ALA A 169 14.44 -9.69 6.90
C ALA A 169 14.81 -9.98 8.37
N ILE A 170 16.02 -10.47 8.58
CA ILE A 170 16.66 -10.52 9.91
C ILE A 170 17.41 -9.20 10.10
N GLY A 171 17.32 -8.60 11.29
CA GLY A 171 17.93 -7.28 11.56
C GLY A 171 17.26 -6.14 10.79
N SER A 172 15.92 -6.11 10.83
CA SER A 172 15.12 -5.10 10.11
C SER A 172 15.47 -3.67 10.54
N SER A 173 15.66 -3.41 11.82
CA SER A 173 16.05 -2.09 12.36
C SER A 173 17.40 -1.60 11.85
N GLU A 174 18.40 -2.49 11.74
CA GLU A 174 19.72 -2.17 11.19
C GLU A 174 19.65 -1.85 9.70
N ILE A 175 18.85 -2.61 8.95
CA ILE A 175 18.60 -2.32 7.53
C ILE A 175 17.91 -0.95 7.39
N LEU A 176 16.87 -0.70 8.19
CA LEU A 176 16.06 0.50 8.12
C LEU A 176 16.84 1.77 8.51
N SER A 177 17.75 1.69 9.48
CA SER A 177 18.59 2.81 9.90
C SER A 177 19.88 2.96 9.07
N GLY A 178 20.20 1.95 8.26
CA GLY A 178 21.45 1.86 7.51
C GLY A 178 21.58 2.89 6.37
N PRO A 179 22.83 3.18 5.92
CA PRO A 179 23.09 4.17 4.87
C PRO A 179 22.34 3.90 3.56
N ARG A 180 22.23 2.61 3.19
CA ARG A 180 21.57 2.20 1.96
C ARG A 180 20.05 2.49 1.97
N MET A 181 19.40 2.35 3.12
CA MET A 181 17.99 2.75 3.27
C MET A 181 17.83 4.26 3.18
N LYS A 182 18.73 5.04 3.79
CA LYS A 182 18.72 6.50 3.67
C LYS A 182 18.88 6.95 2.21
N THR A 183 19.79 6.34 1.46
CA THR A 183 19.94 6.60 0.02
C THR A 183 18.66 6.31 -0.74
N LEU A 184 18.01 5.17 -0.48
CA LEU A 184 16.74 4.81 -1.08
C LEU A 184 15.63 5.83 -0.78
N MET A 185 15.49 6.25 0.49
CA MET A 185 14.49 7.24 0.89
C MET A 185 14.73 8.60 0.22
N ASN A 186 15.99 9.03 0.11
CA ASN A 186 16.34 10.25 -0.62
C ASN A 186 16.01 10.15 -2.12
N GLU A 187 16.25 8.98 -2.73
CA GLU A 187 15.90 8.72 -4.13
C GLU A 187 14.38 8.77 -4.34
N ILE A 188 13.60 8.18 -3.42
CA ILE A 188 12.14 8.21 -3.44
C ILE A 188 11.62 9.65 -3.34
N SER A 189 12.09 10.42 -2.37
CA SER A 189 11.62 11.78 -2.10
C SER A 189 12.00 12.78 -3.19
N SER A 190 13.15 12.58 -3.86
CA SER A 190 13.63 13.50 -4.91
C SER A 190 12.93 13.33 -6.26
N ARG A 191 12.37 12.15 -6.56
CA ARG A 191 11.75 11.86 -7.87
C ARG A 191 10.45 12.63 -8.14
N ASN A 192 9.65 12.90 -7.11
CA ASN A 192 8.39 13.62 -7.26
C ASN A 192 7.98 14.32 -5.96
N GLN A 193 8.28 15.62 -5.86
CA GLN A 193 8.08 16.41 -4.65
C GLN A 193 6.60 16.58 -4.26
N SER A 194 5.68 16.47 -5.23
CA SER A 194 4.24 16.59 -5.01
C SER A 194 3.56 15.26 -4.68
N ARG A 195 4.33 14.18 -4.58
CA ARG A 195 3.83 12.84 -4.30
C ARG A 195 3.60 12.65 -2.81
N ILE A 196 2.47 12.05 -2.45
CA ILE A 196 2.22 11.60 -1.08
C ILE A 196 2.79 10.19 -0.90
N ILE A 197 3.58 10.00 0.15
CA ILE A 197 4.20 8.71 0.50
C ILE A 197 3.55 8.16 1.76
N ILE A 198 3.05 6.93 1.67
CA ILE A 198 2.44 6.18 2.77
C ILE A 198 3.38 5.02 3.12
N PHE A 199 3.84 4.98 4.36
CA PHE A 199 4.69 3.89 4.86
C PHE A 199 3.87 2.93 5.71
N ASP A 200 3.70 1.68 5.27
CA ASP A 200 3.19 0.61 6.13
C ASP A 200 4.33 0.12 7.03
N LEU A 201 4.23 0.36 8.33
CA LEU A 201 5.27 0.01 9.32
C LEU A 201 4.84 -1.17 10.18
N PRO A 202 5.77 -1.90 10.83
CA PRO A 202 5.42 -2.91 11.83
C PRO A 202 4.78 -2.29 13.08
N PRO A 203 4.20 -3.10 13.99
CA PRO A 203 3.61 -2.57 15.21
C PRO A 203 4.66 -1.97 16.17
N VAL A 204 4.31 -0.84 16.78
CA VAL A 204 5.21 -0.05 17.63
C VAL A 204 5.73 -0.82 18.84
N LEU A 205 4.93 -1.70 19.44
CA LEU A 205 5.33 -2.47 20.63
C LEU A 205 6.02 -3.80 20.31
N ALA A 206 6.14 -4.16 19.03
CA ALA A 206 6.70 -5.45 18.61
C ALA A 206 8.17 -5.37 18.19
N THR A 207 8.61 -4.21 17.68
CA THR A 207 9.93 -3.97 17.10
C THR A 207 10.34 -2.51 17.28
N ASP A 208 11.63 -2.24 17.22
CA ASP A 208 12.20 -0.90 17.18
C ASP A 208 12.26 -0.26 15.77
N ASP A 209 11.89 -1.01 14.72
CA ASP A 209 11.77 -0.54 13.32
C ASP A 209 11.05 0.82 13.18
N VAL A 210 9.97 1.04 13.94
CA VAL A 210 9.21 2.30 13.90
C VAL A 210 10.05 3.47 14.38
N LEU A 211 10.89 3.25 15.41
CA LEU A 211 11.81 4.25 15.94
C LEU A 211 12.97 4.47 14.97
N ALA A 212 13.48 3.41 14.33
CA ALA A 212 14.56 3.47 13.35
C ALA A 212 14.20 4.24 12.05
N THR A 213 12.91 4.38 11.76
CA THR A 213 12.39 5.01 10.52
C THR A 213 11.78 6.38 10.75
N THR A 214 11.90 6.92 11.96
CA THR A 214 11.23 8.14 12.41
C THR A 214 11.50 9.39 11.57
N ASP A 215 12.61 9.45 10.86
CA ASP A 215 13.00 10.58 10.00
C ASP A 215 12.51 10.44 8.55
N TYR A 216 11.82 9.36 8.22
CA TYR A 216 11.34 9.10 6.84
C TYR A 216 9.94 9.63 6.56
N TYR A 217 9.20 10.03 7.61
CA TYR A 217 7.82 10.47 7.48
C TYR A 217 7.50 11.66 8.38
N ASP A 218 6.61 12.53 7.92
CA ASP A 218 6.23 13.75 8.64
C ASP A 218 5.30 13.48 9.82
N ALA A 219 4.42 12.47 9.68
CA ALA A 219 3.37 12.18 10.64
C ALA A 219 3.01 10.69 10.73
N VAL A 220 2.24 10.32 11.76
CA VAL A 220 1.79 8.95 12.02
C VAL A 220 0.27 8.89 12.05
N LEU A 221 -0.29 7.88 11.40
CA LEU A 221 -1.66 7.43 11.55
C LEU A 221 -1.66 6.13 12.37
N LEU A 222 -2.33 6.13 13.52
CA LEU A 222 -2.35 4.98 14.41
C LEU A 222 -3.64 4.16 14.24
N VAL A 223 -3.50 2.89 13.90
CA VAL A 223 -4.63 1.95 13.79
C VAL A 223 -4.81 1.21 15.12
N VAL A 224 -6.03 1.16 15.61
CA VAL A 224 -6.43 0.44 16.84
C VAL A 224 -7.59 -0.51 16.54
N GLU A 225 -7.65 -1.64 17.22
CA GLU A 225 -8.72 -2.64 17.03
C GLU A 225 -9.80 -2.46 18.10
N GLU A 226 -11.06 -2.30 17.65
CA GLU A 226 -12.20 -2.20 18.56
C GLU A 226 -12.30 -3.41 19.48
N GLY A 227 -12.46 -3.15 20.78
CA GLY A 227 -12.63 -4.19 21.80
C GLY A 227 -11.40 -5.06 22.08
N LYS A 228 -10.26 -4.87 21.38
CA LYS A 228 -9.04 -5.65 21.62
C LYS A 228 -7.82 -4.83 22.00
N THR A 229 -7.59 -3.67 21.37
CA THR A 229 -6.45 -2.84 21.74
C THR A 229 -6.64 -2.30 23.15
N GLN A 230 -5.71 -2.62 24.06
CA GLN A 230 -5.83 -2.23 25.45
C GLN A 230 -5.42 -0.76 25.67
N PRO A 231 -6.07 -0.03 26.58
CA PRO A 231 -5.69 1.36 26.88
C PRO A 231 -4.22 1.53 27.26
N GLU A 232 -3.63 0.57 27.98
CA GLU A 232 -2.23 0.59 28.36
C GLU A 232 -1.27 0.38 27.18
N GLU A 233 -1.64 -0.43 26.18
CA GLU A 233 -0.87 -0.58 24.94
C GLU A 233 -0.87 0.73 24.14
N LEU A 234 -2.03 1.39 24.07
CA LEU A 234 -2.16 2.69 23.42
C LEU A 234 -1.32 3.75 24.13
N LYS A 235 -1.37 3.84 25.46
CA LYS A 235 -0.54 4.77 26.23
C LYS A 235 0.96 4.54 26.00
N LYS A 236 1.42 3.29 26.04
CA LYS A 236 2.84 2.95 25.77
C LYS A 236 3.23 3.34 24.35
N THR A 237 2.36 3.08 23.37
CA THR A 237 2.58 3.43 21.97
C THR A 237 2.71 4.94 21.79
N LEU A 238 1.78 5.73 22.36
CA LEU A 238 1.84 7.18 22.29
C LEU A 238 3.08 7.75 23.00
N LYS A 239 3.53 7.13 24.10
CA LYS A 239 4.78 7.50 24.76
C LYS A 239 6.00 7.26 23.88
N LEU A 240 6.07 6.13 23.17
CA LEU A 240 7.16 5.81 22.24
C LEU A 240 7.16 6.73 21.01
N LEU A 241 5.98 7.14 20.56
CA LEU A 241 5.79 8.10 19.46
C LEU A 241 5.82 9.56 19.94
N SER A 242 6.20 9.81 21.20
CA SER A 242 6.25 11.17 21.74
C SER A 242 7.18 12.05 20.90
N GLY A 243 6.69 13.22 20.49
CA GLY A 243 7.43 14.14 19.62
C GLY A 243 7.20 13.91 18.12
N LYS A 244 6.40 12.91 17.74
CA LYS A 244 5.93 12.75 16.35
C LYS A 244 4.56 13.36 16.16
N ASN A 245 4.34 13.90 14.96
CA ASN A 245 3.04 14.43 14.58
C ASN A 245 2.06 13.27 14.41
N LEU A 246 0.88 13.38 15.02
CA LEU A 246 -0.16 12.37 14.92
C LEU A 246 -1.31 12.91 14.05
N LEU A 247 -1.58 12.26 12.92
CA LEU A 247 -2.73 12.58 12.07
C LEU A 247 -4.06 12.22 12.75
N GLY A 248 -4.00 11.23 13.64
CA GLY A 248 -5.11 10.75 14.43
C GLY A 248 -5.08 9.23 14.60
N THR A 249 -6.24 8.67 14.94
CA THR A 249 -6.44 7.24 15.12
C THR A 249 -7.51 6.70 14.17
N VAL A 250 -7.35 5.46 13.73
CA VAL A 250 -8.36 4.69 12.98
C VAL A 250 -8.82 3.54 13.86
N LEU A 251 -10.10 3.52 14.22
CA LEU A 251 -10.73 2.39 14.88
C LEU A 251 -11.11 1.35 13.82
N ASN A 252 -10.41 0.23 13.80
CA ASN A 252 -10.60 -0.85 12.83
C ASN A 252 -11.39 -2.02 13.43
N LYS A 253 -12.02 -2.81 12.54
CA LYS A 253 -12.89 -3.94 12.89
C LYS A 253 -14.05 -3.56 13.81
N SER A 254 -14.56 -2.33 13.66
CA SER A 254 -15.72 -1.90 14.43
C SER A 254 -16.96 -2.69 14.01
N GLN A 255 -17.78 -3.05 14.98
CA GLN A 255 -19.07 -3.71 14.76
C GLN A 255 -20.16 -2.71 14.31
N ASN A 256 -19.92 -1.42 14.49
CA ASN A 256 -20.85 -0.36 14.13
C ASN A 256 -20.31 0.44 12.93
N PRO A 257 -21.18 0.83 11.98
CA PRO A 257 -20.79 1.77 10.93
C PRO A 257 -20.36 3.12 11.54
N PRO A 258 -19.56 3.92 10.82
CA PRO A 258 -19.10 5.22 11.31
C PRO A 258 -20.30 6.11 11.69
N GLU A 259 -20.39 6.52 12.96
CA GLU A 259 -21.39 7.50 13.37
C GLU A 259 -21.07 8.85 12.72
N HIS A 260 -21.91 9.31 11.78
CA HIS A 260 -21.92 10.71 11.37
C HIS A 260 -22.52 11.55 12.51
N LYS A 261 -21.69 11.95 13.46
CA LYS A 261 -22.08 13.04 14.37
C LYS A 261 -22.05 14.34 13.58
N SER A 262 -23.23 14.75 13.10
CA SER A 262 -23.48 16.12 12.66
C SER A 262 -23.15 17.04 13.83
N TYR A 263 -22.05 17.78 13.73
CA TYR A 263 -21.75 18.92 14.60
C TYR A 263 -22.26 20.18 13.93
#